data_AF-X1BT12-F1
#
_entry.id   AF-X1BT12-F1
#
_cell.length_a   1.000
_cell.length_b   1.000
_cell.length_c   1.000
_cell.angle_alpha   90.00
_cell.angle_beta   90.00
_cell.angle_gamma   90.00
#
_symmetry.space_group_name_H-M   'P 1'
#
loop_
_entity.id
_entity.type
_entity.pdbx_description
1 polymer ?
#
loop_
_entity_poly.entity_id
_entity_poly.type
_entity_poly.pdbx_seq_one_letter_code
_entity_poly.pdbx_strand_id
1 'polypeptide(L)'
;MTVSPQDYERILQDNLKSELDWLVDEFEMLFKNKKEVSKEEISLGNQILDNVIDNIKTNNNEELLNLLAITLNKIEHDFPEFF
;
A
#
# COMPACT_ATOMS: atom_id res chain seq x y z
N MET A 1 -17.00 26.19 -7.84
CA MET A 1 -15.60 25.87 -8.16
C MET A 1 -15.63 24.59 -8.98
N THR A 2 -15.28 24.63 -10.26
CA THR A 2 -15.19 23.43 -11.10
C THR A 2 -13.75 22.93 -11.03
N VAL A 3 -13.55 21.72 -10.53
CA VAL A 3 -12.25 21.05 -10.51
C VAL A 3 -11.85 20.81 -11.97
N SER A 4 -10.66 21.26 -12.38
CA SER A 4 -10.17 20.97 -13.73
C SER A 4 -9.78 19.48 -13.83
N PRO A 5 -9.77 18.88 -15.02
CA PRO A 5 -9.29 17.50 -15.20
C PRO A 5 -7.87 17.29 -14.63
N GLN A 6 -7.00 18.29 -14.73
CA GLN A 6 -5.63 18.24 -14.19
C GLN A 6 -5.61 18.29 -12.66
N ASP A 7 -6.47 19.11 -12.05
CA ASP A 7 -6.61 19.13 -10.59
C ASP A 7 -7.15 17.78 -10.08
N TYR A 8 -8.07 17.17 -10.82
CA TYR A 8 -8.62 15.85 -10.48
C TYR A 8 -7.56 14.74 -10.53
N GLU A 9 -6.75 14.69 -11.60
CA GLU A 9 -5.64 13.74 -11.72
C GLU A 9 -4.62 13.91 -10.59
N ARG A 10 -4.29 15.15 -10.24
CA ARG A 10 -3.39 15.44 -9.12
C ARG A 10 -3.96 14.97 -7.78
N ILE A 11 -5.24 15.26 -7.51
CA ILE A 11 -5.91 14.82 -6.27
C ILE A 11 -5.92 13.28 -6.18
N LEU A 12 -6.19 12.59 -7.28
CA LEU A 12 -6.13 11.12 -7.31
C LEU A 12 -4.74 10.60 -6.99
N GLN A 13 -3.69 11.19 -7.57
CA GLN A 13 -2.32 10.79 -7.28
C GLN A 13 -1.95 11.05 -5.81
N ASP A 14 -2.29 12.21 -5.27
CA ASP A 14 -2.01 12.56 -3.87
C ASP A 14 -2.74 11.63 -2.89
N ASN A 15 -3.98 11.22 -3.22
CA ASN A 15 -4.73 10.23 -2.43
C ASN A 15 -4.04 8.86 -2.46
N LEU A 16 -3.62 8.39 -3.63
CA LEU A 16 -2.96 7.08 -3.76
C LEU A 16 -1.59 7.04 -3.05
N LYS A 17 -0.86 8.16 -3.07
CA LYS A 17 0.36 8.32 -2.26
C LYS A 17 0.06 8.19 -0.77
N SER A 18 -0.99 8.88 -0.31
CA SER A 18 -1.41 8.82 1.10
C SER A 18 -1.86 7.41 1.51
N GLU A 19 -2.52 6.68 0.62
CA GLU A 19 -2.92 5.27 0.86
C GLU A 19 -1.70 4.35 1.00
N LEU A 20 -0.66 4.54 0.18
CA LEU A 20 0.59 3.77 0.28
C LEU A 20 1.36 4.04 1.57
N ASP A 21 1.39 5.29 2.04
CA ASP A 21 1.98 5.61 3.34
C ASP A 21 1.16 4.98 4.48
N TRP A 22 -0.17 5.09 4.39
CA TRP A 22 -1.08 4.50 5.36
C TRP A 22 -0.97 2.97 5.44
N LEU A 23 -0.70 2.29 4.32
CA LEU A 23 -0.48 0.83 4.30
C LEU A 23 0.67 0.41 5.21
N VAL A 24 1.78 1.15 5.20
CA VAL A 24 2.94 0.85 6.06
C VAL A 24 2.56 1.03 7.53
N ASP A 25 1.89 2.14 7.85
CA ASP A 25 1.44 2.42 9.22
C ASP A 25 0.44 1.36 9.72
N GLU A 26 -0.44 0.88 8.85
CA GLU A 26 -1.39 -0.18 9.18
C GLU A 26 -0.68 -1.51 9.45
N PHE A 27 0.31 -1.90 8.63
CA PHE A 27 1.14 -3.06 8.88
C PHE A 27 1.91 -2.96 10.21
N GLU A 28 2.49 -1.79 10.49
CA GLU A 28 3.13 -1.53 11.77
C GLU A 28 2.16 -1.67 12.94
N MET A 29 0.96 -1.10 12.84
CA MET A 29 -0.04 -1.18 13.89
C MET A 29 -0.51 -2.63 14.14
N LEU A 30 -0.68 -3.41 13.08
CA LEU A 30 -1.23 -4.76 13.14
C LEU A 30 -0.21 -5.81 13.55
N PHE A 31 1.06 -5.68 13.15
CA PHE A 31 2.03 -6.78 13.21
C PHE A 31 3.32 -6.46 13.97
N LYS A 32 3.75 -5.19 14.11
CA LYS A 32 5.08 -4.82 14.68
C LYS A 32 5.38 -5.38 16.06
N ASN A 33 4.38 -5.49 16.92
CA ASN A 33 4.55 -5.96 18.30
C ASN A 33 4.21 -7.45 18.48
N LYS A 34 3.95 -8.18 17.39
CA LYS A 34 3.63 -9.60 17.45
C LYS A 34 4.93 -10.40 17.48
N LYS A 35 5.02 -11.30 18.46
CA LYS A 35 6.17 -12.19 18.62
C LYS A 35 6.20 -13.27 17.55
N GLU A 36 5.02 -13.74 17.13
CA GLU A 36 4.80 -14.68 16.05
C GLU A 36 3.53 -14.26 15.33
N VAL A 37 3.56 -14.25 14.00
CA VAL A 37 2.39 -13.96 13.16
C VAL A 37 1.71 -15.29 12.82
N SER A 38 0.41 -15.40 13.10
CA SER A 38 -0.36 -16.62 12.81
C SER A 38 -0.61 -16.77 11.30
N LYS A 39 -0.97 -17.98 10.85
CA LYS A 39 -1.35 -18.21 9.46
C LYS A 39 -2.56 -17.38 9.02
N GLU A 40 -3.49 -17.13 9.94
CA GLU A 40 -4.67 -16.30 9.67
C GLU A 40 -4.29 -14.83 9.51
N GLU A 41 -3.31 -14.38 10.29
CA GLU A 41 -2.76 -13.02 10.21
C GLU A 41 -1.94 -12.80 8.94
N ILE A 42 -1.13 -13.79 8.53
CA ILE A 42 -0.45 -13.79 7.23
C ILE A 42 -1.49 -13.72 6.10
N SER A 43 -2.54 -14.54 6.17
CA SER A 43 -3.61 -14.50 5.18
C SER A 43 -4.30 -13.14 5.11
N LEU A 44 -4.50 -12.48 6.25
CA LEU A 44 -5.09 -11.14 6.30
C LEU A 44 -4.15 -10.10 5.69
N GLY A 45 -2.87 -10.09 6.07
CA GLY A 45 -1.89 -9.15 5.50
C GLY A 45 -1.73 -9.33 3.99
N ASN A 46 -1.70 -10.57 3.50
CA ASN A 46 -1.63 -10.84 2.07
C ASN A 46 -2.88 -10.34 1.33
N GLN A 47 -4.08 -10.50 1.91
CA GLN A 47 -5.29 -9.93 1.34
C GLN A 47 -5.26 -8.39 1.29
N ILE A 48 -4.70 -7.74 2.31
CA ILE A 48 -4.53 -6.28 2.31
C ILE A 48 -3.58 -5.87 1.17
N LEU A 49 -2.44 -6.54 1.04
CA LEU A 49 -1.45 -6.28 -0.01
C LEU A 49 -2.06 -6.50 -1.40
N ASP A 50 -2.73 -7.62 -1.64
CA ASP A 50 -3.37 -7.94 -2.91
C ASP A 50 -4.37 -6.85 -3.32
N ASN A 51 -5.23 -6.40 -2.39
CA ASN A 51 -6.21 -5.34 -2.65
C ASN A 51 -5.55 -4.00 -3.05
N VAL A 52 -4.48 -3.61 -2.36
CA VAL A 52 -3.76 -2.35 -2.68
C VAL A 52 -3.02 -2.47 -4.01
N ILE A 53 -2.36 -3.60 -4.24
CA ILE A 53 -1.64 -3.87 -5.49
C ILE A 53 -2.60 -3.83 -6.68
N ASP A 54 -3.76 -4.48 -6.58
CA ASP A 54 -4.76 -4.51 -7.65
C ASP A 54 -5.32 -3.11 -7.91
N ASN A 55 -5.64 -2.34 -6.87
CA ASN A 55 -6.11 -0.95 -7.03
C ASN A 55 -5.07 -0.08 -7.75
N ILE A 56 -3.79 -0.19 -7.41
CA ILE A 56 -2.74 0.65 -8.00
C ILE A 56 -2.34 0.18 -9.40
N LYS A 57 -2.27 -1.13 -9.66
CA LYS A 57 -1.95 -1.67 -11.00
C LYS A 57 -2.95 -1.28 -12.08
N THR A 58 -4.21 -0.98 -11.71
CA THR A 58 -5.19 -0.46 -12.67
C THR A 58 -4.88 0.97 -13.13
N ASN A 59 -3.98 1.66 -12.43
CA ASN A 59 -3.49 2.99 -12.76
C ASN A 59 -2.19 2.85 -13.57
N ASN A 60 -2.20 3.20 -14.86
CA ASN A 60 -1.02 3.16 -15.74
C ASN A 60 0.01 4.28 -15.44
N ASN A 61 0.10 4.72 -14.19
CA ASN A 61 0.99 5.77 -13.75
C ASN A 61 2.30 5.17 -13.21
N GLU A 62 3.38 5.37 -13.96
CA GLU A 62 4.71 4.86 -13.64
C GLU A 62 5.23 5.37 -12.29
N GLU A 63 4.91 6.61 -11.89
CA GLU A 63 5.30 7.15 -10.59
C GLU A 63 4.63 6.40 -9.44
N LEU A 64 3.35 6.07 -9.59
CA LEU A 64 2.61 5.30 -8.58
C LEU A 64 3.08 3.86 -8.50
N LEU A 65 3.41 3.23 -9.64
CA LEU A 65 3.99 1.89 -9.65
C LEU A 65 5.37 1.86 -8.96
N ASN A 66 6.20 2.88 -9.17
CA ASN A 66 7.47 3.01 -8.48
C ASN A 66 7.28 3.20 -6.96
N LEU A 67 6.31 4.01 -6.54
CA LEU A 67 6.00 4.19 -5.13
C LEU A 67 5.48 2.91 -4.49
N LEU A 68 4.59 2.18 -5.17
CA LEU A 68 4.14 0.86 -4.72
C LEU A 68 5.32 -0.09 -4.53
N ALA A 69 6.25 -0.15 -5.48
CA ALA A 69 7.44 -1.00 -5.36
C ALA A 69 8.30 -0.63 -4.15
N ILE A 70 8.49 0.67 -3.87
CA ILE A 70 9.20 1.14 -2.68
C ILE A 70 8.48 0.72 -1.40
N THR A 71 7.16 0.91 -1.35
CA THR A 71 6.33 0.52 -0.20
C THR A 71 6.40 -0.99 0.05
N LEU A 72 6.25 -1.82 -0.99
CA LEU A 72 6.34 -3.28 -0.86
C LEU A 72 7.72 -3.73 -0.38
N ASN A 73 8.81 -3.16 -0.92
CA ASN A 73 10.16 -3.47 -0.44
C ASN A 73 10.34 -3.13 1.05
N LYS A 74 9.72 -2.04 1.51
CA LYS A 74 9.75 -1.68 2.94
C LYS A 74 8.99 -2.70 3.79
N ILE A 75 7.81 -3.12 3.35
CA ILE A 75 7.01 -4.13 4.05
C ILE A 75 7.74 -5.47 4.06
N GLU A 76 8.34 -5.89 2.94
CA GLU A 76 9.15 -7.13 2.86
C GLU A 76 10.34 -7.10 3.83
N HIS A 77 11.01 -5.95 3.95
CA HIS A 77 12.11 -5.77 4.88
C HIS A 77 11.66 -5.80 6.34
N ASP A 78 10.58 -5.10 6.68
CA ASP A 78 10.12 -4.91 8.06
C ASP A 78 9.25 -6.08 8.56
N PHE A 79 8.59 -6.80 7.64
CA PHE A 79 7.66 -7.90 7.89
C PHE A 79 7.91 -9.06 6.89
N PRO A 80 9.08 -9.73 6.96
CA PRO A 80 9.46 -10.76 6.01
C PRO A 80 8.54 -12.00 6.05
N GLU A 81 7.70 -12.15 7.07
CA GLU A 81 6.78 -13.29 7.18
C GLU A 81 5.65 -13.26 6.13
N PHE A 82 5.48 -12.14 5.42
CA PHE A 82 4.45 -11.94 4.40
C PHE A 82 4.97 -12.15 2.95
N PHE A 83 6.26 -12.43 2.76
CA PHE A 83 6.91 -12.61 1.45
C PHE A 83 7.66 -13.95 1.35
#